data_AF-U4LDB1-F1
#
_entry.id   AF-U4LDB1-F1
#
_cell.length_a   1.000
_cell.length_b   1.000
_cell.length_c   1.000
_cell.angle_alpha   90.00
_cell.angle_beta   90.00
_cell.angle_gamma   90.00
#
_symmetry.space_group_name_H-M   'P 1'
#
loop_
_entity.id
_entity.type
_entity.pdbx_description
1 polymer ?
#
loop_
_entity_poly.entity_id
_entity_poly.type
_entity_poly.pdbx_seq_one_letter_code
_entity_poly.pdbx_strand_id
1 'polypeptide(L)'
;MTRPLQPPWLLPLHHLLILLSFLAPPSPTRRRLSLLLIPLTFIPVLLRPISTDPAASYGAATTWVITLRAITVHLFSTPYPELVHRRETDPVDIASLSLLRKLEWTVSLLFSPRLIGFSQRPQPSRPNDAPSESTPTPSRITFILRALLHSALLYLAIDLGRCYTLTQAYTLPLGDPLFQLPSETSALHLRLLNLAAQGTSAWCFISLQYHLLSLLFVLFGSSPASWPPLFGSLSDASSLTKLWGGVWHQLLRTTIAPWGRAVGQVAGWAMGDYGQRGTIGYRIVIVMTGFALSGLGHAAAVWG
;
A
#
# COMPACT_ATOMS: atom_id res chain seq x y z
N MET A 1 -29.55 4.32 -10.93
CA MET A 1 -29.91 3.20 -10.04
C MET A 1 -28.81 3.03 -9.01
N THR A 2 -29.13 3.14 -7.72
CA THR A 2 -28.19 2.91 -6.61
C THR A 2 -27.86 1.42 -6.53
N ARG A 3 -26.58 1.07 -6.56
CA ARG A 3 -26.15 -0.34 -6.41
C ARG A 3 -26.55 -0.86 -5.02
N PRO A 4 -26.92 -2.14 -4.88
CA PRO A 4 -27.19 -2.71 -3.57
C PRO A 4 -25.90 -2.73 -2.73
N LEU A 5 -26.03 -2.36 -1.46
CA LEU A 5 -24.93 -2.46 -0.50
C LEU A 5 -24.48 -3.92 -0.34
N GLN A 6 -23.19 -4.14 -0.08
CA GLN A 6 -22.69 -5.45 0.29
C GLN A 6 -23.17 -5.84 1.70
N PRO A 7 -23.33 -7.13 2.00
CA PRO A 7 -23.66 -7.55 3.36
C PRO A 7 -22.50 -7.24 4.33
N PRO A 8 -22.81 -6.85 5.59
CA PRO A 8 -21.80 -6.35 6.53
C PRO A 8 -20.75 -7.37 6.93
N TRP A 9 -21.01 -8.67 6.74
CA TRP A 9 -20.09 -9.76 7.05
C TRP A 9 -19.06 -10.05 5.94
N LEU A 10 -19.24 -9.52 4.73
CA LEU A 10 -18.40 -9.88 3.59
C LEU A 10 -16.96 -9.40 3.74
N LEU A 11 -16.77 -8.12 4.10
CA LEU A 11 -15.44 -7.55 4.30
C LEU A 11 -14.71 -8.20 5.50
N PRO A 12 -15.34 -8.40 6.68
CA PRO A 12 -14.73 -9.18 7.76
C PRO A 12 -14.36 -10.61 7.35
N LEU A 13 -15.22 -11.31 6.61
CA LEU A 13 -14.95 -12.65 6.10
C LEU A 13 -13.71 -12.66 5.19
N HIS A 14 -13.58 -11.67 4.31
CA HIS A 14 -12.42 -11.54 3.43
C HIS A 14 -11.11 -11.41 4.21
N HIS A 15 -11.08 -10.52 5.22
CA HIS A 15 -9.90 -10.35 6.07
C HIS A 15 -9.60 -11.59 6.92
N LEU A 16 -10.63 -12.26 7.43
CA LEU A 16 -10.48 -13.52 8.16
C LEU A 16 -9.84 -14.59 7.27
N LEU A 17 -10.29 -14.73 6.02
CA LEU A 17 -9.69 -15.67 5.06
C LEU A 17 -8.23 -15.35 4.75
N ILE A 18 -7.88 -14.06 4.62
CA ILE A 18 -6.47 -13.65 4.49
C ILE A 18 -5.67 -14.14 5.71
N LEU A 19 -6.13 -13.91 6.94
CA LEU A 19 -5.43 -14.36 8.14
C LEU A 19 -5.30 -15.88 8.20
N LEU A 20 -6.41 -16.60 7.99
CA LEU A 20 -6.44 -18.07 8.00
C LEU A 20 -5.50 -18.68 6.94
N SER A 21 -5.32 -18.01 5.80
CA SER A 21 -4.39 -18.45 4.75
C SER A 21 -2.93 -18.56 5.20
N PHE A 22 -2.53 -17.79 6.23
CA PHE A 22 -1.19 -17.82 6.81
C PHE A 22 -1.12 -18.65 8.10
N LEU A 23 -2.21 -18.74 8.85
CA LEU A 23 -2.25 -19.52 10.09
C LEU A 23 -2.28 -21.03 9.83
N ALA A 24 -2.98 -21.49 8.78
CA ALA A 24 -3.07 -22.90 8.44
C ALA A 24 -1.67 -23.53 8.18
N PRO A 25 -1.47 -24.83 8.45
CA PRO A 25 -0.20 -25.50 8.21
C PRO A 25 0.26 -25.40 6.75
N PRO A 26 1.57 -25.26 6.48
CA PRO A 26 2.09 -25.15 5.13
C PRO A 26 1.79 -26.41 4.32
N SER A 27 1.06 -26.24 3.22
CA SER A 27 0.77 -27.31 2.27
C SER A 27 0.50 -26.74 0.88
N PRO A 28 0.72 -27.53 -0.19
CA PRO A 28 0.34 -27.11 -1.55
C PRO A 28 -1.16 -26.83 -1.66
N THR A 29 -1.99 -27.60 -0.96
CA THR A 29 -3.44 -27.42 -0.91
C THR A 29 -3.82 -26.07 -0.29
N ARG A 30 -3.23 -25.71 0.86
CA ARG A 30 -3.43 -24.38 1.47
C ARG A 30 -3.12 -23.27 0.48
N ARG A 31 -1.98 -23.35 -0.21
CA ARG A 31 -1.59 -22.35 -1.21
C ARG A 31 -2.62 -22.23 -2.33
N ARG A 32 -3.03 -23.35 -2.93
CA ARG A 32 -4.06 -23.36 -4.00
C ARG A 32 -5.39 -22.79 -3.52
N LEU A 33 -5.87 -23.19 -2.34
CA LEU A 33 -7.10 -22.68 -1.75
C LEU A 33 -7.00 -21.18 -1.47
N SER A 34 -5.87 -20.70 -0.96
CA SER A 34 -5.65 -19.28 -0.69
C SER A 34 -5.70 -18.45 -1.96
N LEU A 35 -5.06 -18.93 -3.04
CA LEU A 35 -5.06 -18.28 -4.34
C LEU A 35 -6.43 -18.28 -5.03
N LEU A 36 -7.32 -19.19 -4.66
CA LEU A 36 -8.70 -19.25 -5.15
C LEU A 36 -9.65 -18.39 -4.30
N LEU A 37 -9.65 -18.60 -2.97
CA LEU A 37 -10.62 -18.02 -2.05
C LEU A 37 -10.41 -16.53 -1.78
N ILE A 38 -9.16 -16.06 -1.77
CA ILE A 38 -8.85 -14.64 -1.53
C ILE A 38 -9.44 -13.78 -2.66
N PRO A 39 -9.18 -14.03 -3.96
CA PRO A 39 -9.85 -13.30 -5.04
C PRO A 39 -11.37 -13.48 -5.05
N LEU A 40 -11.85 -14.72 -4.83
CA LEU A 40 -13.28 -15.05 -4.85
C LEU A 40 -14.10 -14.23 -3.84
N THR A 41 -13.52 -13.98 -2.66
CA THR A 41 -14.18 -13.15 -1.64
C THR A 41 -13.93 -11.66 -1.81
N PHE A 42 -12.86 -11.25 -2.51
CA PHE A 42 -12.58 -9.84 -2.77
C PHE A 42 -13.41 -9.26 -3.92
N ILE A 43 -13.68 -10.04 -4.97
CA ILE A 43 -14.44 -9.55 -6.13
C ILE A 43 -15.81 -8.99 -5.71
N PRO A 44 -16.61 -9.66 -4.87
CA PRO A 44 -17.89 -9.10 -4.41
C PRO A 44 -17.74 -7.82 -3.56
N VAL A 45 -16.63 -7.66 -2.83
CA VAL A 45 -16.32 -6.42 -2.08
C VAL A 45 -16.10 -5.24 -3.04
N LEU A 46 -15.47 -5.49 -4.20
CA LEU A 46 -15.24 -4.45 -5.21
C LEU A 46 -16.50 -4.08 -6.01
N LEU A 47 -17.42 -5.03 -6.19
CA LEU A 47 -18.61 -4.82 -7.03
C LEU A 47 -19.75 -4.12 -6.28
N ARG A 48 -19.69 -4.05 -4.94
CA ARG A 48 -20.78 -3.56 -4.11
C ARG A 48 -20.27 -2.63 -3.00
N PRO A 49 -20.80 -1.41 -2.88
CA PRO A 49 -20.36 -0.47 -1.85
C PRO A 49 -20.69 -0.98 -0.45
N ILE A 50 -19.84 -0.66 0.53
CA ILE A 50 -20.11 -0.96 1.95
C ILE A 50 -21.06 0.04 2.59
N SER A 51 -21.05 1.27 2.07
CA SER A 51 -21.83 2.39 2.59
C SER A 51 -22.26 3.29 1.44
N THR A 52 -23.31 4.07 1.67
CA THR A 52 -23.67 5.20 0.78
C THR A 52 -22.67 6.35 0.86
N ASP A 53 -21.84 6.38 1.92
CA ASP A 53 -20.71 7.31 2.04
C ASP A 53 -19.56 6.88 1.10
N PRO A 54 -19.20 7.70 0.09
CA PRO A 54 -18.10 7.40 -0.82
C PRO A 54 -16.75 7.24 -0.11
N ALA A 55 -16.51 7.96 0.99
CA ALA A 55 -15.25 7.87 1.71
C ALA A 55 -15.10 6.51 2.42
N ALA A 56 -16.15 6.05 3.09
CA ALA A 56 -16.18 4.71 3.69
C ALA A 56 -16.03 3.60 2.63
N SER A 57 -16.71 3.71 1.48
CA SER A 57 -16.60 2.74 0.38
C SER A 57 -15.21 2.72 -0.25
N TYR A 58 -14.59 3.88 -0.48
CA TYR A 58 -13.21 3.97 -0.94
C TYR A 58 -12.23 3.35 0.07
N GLY A 59 -12.44 3.61 1.36
CA GLY A 59 -11.63 3.03 2.45
C GLY A 59 -11.70 1.52 2.47
N ALA A 60 -12.90 0.94 2.35
CA ALA A 60 -13.09 -0.51 2.26
C ALA A 60 -12.44 -1.09 1.00
N ALA A 61 -12.59 -0.45 -0.16
CA ALA A 61 -12.02 -0.97 -1.39
C ALA A 61 -10.49 -0.83 -1.46
N THR A 62 -9.89 0.10 -0.70
CA THR A 62 -8.42 0.24 -0.52
C THR A 62 -7.79 -1.01 0.11
N THR A 63 -8.58 -1.93 0.68
CA THR A 63 -8.06 -3.23 1.14
C THR A 63 -7.50 -4.09 0.01
N TRP A 64 -7.69 -3.70 -1.26
CA TRP A 64 -6.96 -4.31 -2.40
C TRP A 64 -5.45 -4.40 -2.14
N VAL A 65 -4.87 -3.46 -1.39
CA VAL A 65 -3.44 -3.46 -1.04
C VAL A 65 -3.07 -4.68 -0.21
N ILE A 66 -3.85 -5.01 0.83
CA ILE A 66 -3.59 -6.17 1.70
C ILE A 66 -3.97 -7.48 0.98
N THR A 67 -5.02 -7.46 0.17
CA THR A 67 -5.41 -8.60 -0.67
C THR A 67 -4.30 -8.95 -1.67
N LEU A 68 -3.81 -7.95 -2.42
CA LEU A 68 -2.72 -8.14 -3.38
C LEU A 68 -1.44 -8.56 -2.66
N ARG A 69 -1.15 -8.01 -1.48
CA ARG A 69 -0.02 -8.44 -0.64
C ARG A 69 -0.11 -9.92 -0.29
N ALA A 70 -1.26 -10.39 0.19
CA ALA A 70 -1.46 -11.79 0.54
C ALA A 70 -1.24 -12.72 -0.67
N ILE A 71 -1.85 -12.39 -1.82
CA ILE A 71 -1.67 -13.14 -3.07
C ILE A 71 -0.20 -13.14 -3.50
N THR A 72 0.47 -11.99 -3.43
CA THR A 72 1.89 -11.85 -3.80
C THR A 72 2.77 -12.78 -2.95
N VAL A 73 2.56 -12.79 -1.64
CA VAL A 73 3.36 -13.64 -0.74
C VAL A 73 3.11 -15.12 -1.06
N HIS A 74 1.86 -15.54 -1.25
CA HIS A 74 1.52 -16.92 -1.63
C HIS A 74 2.05 -17.32 -3.01
N LEU A 75 2.09 -16.40 -3.97
CA LEU A 75 2.59 -16.70 -5.32
C LEU A 75 4.11 -16.76 -5.38
N PHE A 76 4.80 -15.83 -4.74
CA PHE A 76 6.23 -15.59 -4.98
C PHE A 76 7.16 -16.03 -3.83
N SER A 77 6.63 -16.48 -2.69
CA SER A 77 7.43 -17.09 -1.62
C SER A 77 7.41 -18.61 -1.75
N THR A 78 8.45 -19.19 -2.36
CA THR A 78 8.52 -20.62 -2.71
C THR A 78 9.45 -21.40 -1.78
N PRO A 79 9.03 -22.55 -1.20
CA PRO A 79 7.78 -23.25 -1.48
C PRO A 79 6.56 -22.67 -0.75
N TYR A 80 6.79 -21.95 0.36
CA TYR A 80 5.73 -21.39 1.21
C TYR A 80 6.06 -19.98 1.74
N PRO A 81 5.02 -19.18 2.11
CA PRO A 81 5.15 -17.92 2.84
C PRO A 81 6.09 -17.93 4.06
N GLU A 82 6.15 -19.04 4.78
CA GLU A 82 6.94 -19.21 6.01
C GLU A 82 8.44 -18.95 5.85
N LEU A 83 8.97 -18.95 4.63
CA LEU A 83 10.36 -18.54 4.37
C LEU A 83 10.63 -17.06 4.69
N VAL A 84 9.59 -16.23 4.74
CA VAL A 84 9.69 -14.81 5.06
C VAL A 84 9.72 -14.63 6.59
N HIS A 85 10.89 -14.78 7.18
CA HIS A 85 11.13 -14.65 8.62
C HIS A 85 11.77 -13.29 8.98
N ARG A 86 11.75 -12.91 10.26
CA ARG A 86 12.51 -11.74 10.73
C ARG A 86 14.00 -12.07 10.79
N ARG A 87 14.88 -11.10 10.46
CA ARG A 87 16.35 -11.27 10.46
C ARG A 87 16.96 -11.35 11.85
N GLU A 88 16.33 -10.71 12.84
CA GLU A 88 16.84 -10.63 14.22
C GLU A 88 16.58 -11.91 15.02
N THR A 89 15.67 -12.76 14.54
CA THR A 89 15.47 -14.10 15.07
C THR A 89 16.32 -15.06 14.24
N ASP A 90 16.97 -16.03 14.89
CA ASP A 90 17.52 -17.23 14.23
C ASP A 90 16.49 -17.79 13.23
N PRO A 91 16.88 -18.58 12.22
CA PRO A 91 15.92 -19.23 11.32
C PRO A 91 14.99 -20.16 12.10
N VAL A 92 13.93 -19.58 12.66
CA VAL A 92 12.87 -20.27 13.38
C VAL A 92 11.95 -20.82 12.32
N ASP A 93 11.63 -22.11 12.44
CA ASP A 93 10.59 -22.71 11.64
C ASP A 93 9.24 -22.09 11.99
N ILE A 94 8.81 -21.12 11.17
CA ILE A 94 7.54 -20.42 11.32
C ILE A 94 6.35 -21.40 11.33
N ALA A 95 6.49 -22.56 10.67
CA ALA A 95 5.44 -23.57 10.65
C ALA A 95 5.23 -24.23 12.02
N SER A 96 6.29 -24.32 12.83
CA SER A 96 6.31 -24.92 14.16
C SER A 96 5.85 -23.97 15.29
N LEU A 97 5.65 -22.68 14.98
CA LEU A 97 5.25 -21.68 15.97
C LEU A 97 3.87 -21.97 16.58
N SER A 98 3.70 -21.60 17.84
CA SER A 98 2.39 -21.56 18.47
C SER A 98 1.44 -20.59 17.73
N LEU A 99 0.13 -20.81 17.85
CA LEU A 99 -0.87 -20.02 17.12
C LEU A 99 -0.71 -18.50 17.34
N LEU A 100 -0.43 -18.07 18.58
CA LEU A 100 -0.24 -16.66 18.92
C LEU A 100 1.00 -16.08 18.25
N ARG A 101 2.12 -16.80 18.25
CA ARG A 101 3.35 -16.35 17.58
C ARG A 101 3.21 -16.36 16.06
N LYS A 102 2.47 -17.32 15.51
CA LYS A 102 2.16 -17.37 14.08
C LYS A 102 1.21 -16.23 13.66
N LEU A 103 0.26 -15.86 14.53
CA LEU A 103 -0.59 -14.69 14.34
C LEU A 103 0.22 -13.39 14.38
N GLU A 104 1.12 -13.24 15.37
CA GLU A 104 2.05 -12.11 15.47
C GLU A 104 2.92 -11.99 14.20
N TRP A 105 3.47 -13.11 13.72
CA TRP A 105 4.22 -13.17 12.46
C TRP A 105 3.35 -12.78 11.27
N THR A 106 2.13 -13.31 11.16
CA THR A 106 1.20 -13.02 10.06
C THR A 106 0.84 -11.54 10.02
N VAL A 107 0.45 -10.95 11.16
CA VAL A 107 0.16 -9.53 11.28
C VAL A 107 1.40 -8.70 10.92
N SER A 108 2.57 -9.07 11.45
CA SER A 108 3.82 -8.40 11.10
C SER A 108 4.09 -8.45 9.59
N LEU A 109 3.89 -9.60 8.94
CA LEU A 109 4.17 -9.79 7.52
C LEU A 109 3.23 -9.00 6.60
N LEU A 110 1.94 -8.93 6.96
CA LEU A 110 0.91 -8.22 6.20
C LEU A 110 0.99 -6.70 6.41
N PHE A 111 1.26 -6.25 7.63
CA PHE A 111 1.33 -4.84 7.99
C PHE A 111 2.75 -4.25 7.98
N SER A 112 3.75 -5.03 7.54
CA SER A 112 5.09 -4.54 7.17
C SER A 112 5.27 -4.54 5.66
N PRO A 113 4.56 -3.68 4.90
CA PRO A 113 4.58 -3.70 3.44
C PRO A 113 5.95 -3.33 2.84
N ARG A 114 6.88 -2.82 3.64
CA ARG A 114 8.28 -2.58 3.24
C ARG A 114 9.25 -3.71 3.63
N LEU A 115 8.76 -4.75 4.30
CA LEU A 115 9.56 -5.89 4.77
C LEU A 115 10.79 -5.47 5.60
N ILE A 116 10.68 -4.39 6.37
CA ILE A 116 11.75 -3.93 7.26
C ILE A 116 11.95 -4.98 8.35
N GLY A 117 13.20 -5.40 8.55
CA GLY A 117 13.54 -6.45 9.50
C GLY A 117 13.24 -7.87 9.02
N PHE A 118 12.74 -8.09 7.80
CA PHE A 118 12.51 -9.43 7.23
C PHE A 118 13.67 -9.91 6.35
N SER A 119 13.84 -11.23 6.25
CA SER A 119 14.89 -11.90 5.46
C SER A 119 14.90 -11.40 4.01
N GLN A 120 13.72 -11.32 3.40
CA GLN A 120 13.50 -10.89 2.02
C GLN A 120 13.39 -9.37 1.82
N ARG A 121 13.96 -8.54 2.71
CA ARG A 121 14.02 -7.08 2.49
C ARG A 121 14.65 -6.81 1.11
N PRO A 122 13.97 -6.10 0.19
CA PRO A 122 14.59 -5.68 -1.05
C PRO A 122 15.82 -4.83 -0.73
N GLN A 123 16.90 -4.99 -1.50
CA GLN A 123 18.02 -4.06 -1.39
C GLN A 123 17.50 -2.63 -1.58
N PRO A 124 17.97 -1.68 -0.75
CA PRO A 124 17.61 -0.29 -0.92
C PRO A 124 18.01 0.15 -2.34
N SER A 125 17.06 0.74 -3.08
CA SER A 125 17.32 1.23 -4.45
C SER A 125 18.28 2.40 -4.46
N ARG A 126 18.40 3.09 -3.32
CA ARG A 126 19.31 4.21 -3.11
C ARG A 126 20.04 4.07 -1.77
N PRO A 127 21.26 4.61 -1.68
CA PRO A 127 21.98 4.70 -0.41
C PRO A 127 21.15 5.33 0.73
N ASN A 128 20.28 6.29 0.40
CA ASN A 128 19.43 7.01 1.37
C ASN A 128 18.11 6.27 1.73
N ASP A 129 17.75 5.16 1.05
CA ASP A 129 16.51 4.42 1.34
C ASP A 129 16.65 3.50 2.57
N ALA A 130 17.89 3.22 2.99
CA ALA A 130 18.15 2.60 4.28
C ALA A 130 18.13 3.70 5.35
N PRO A 131 17.44 3.50 6.50
CA PRO A 131 17.74 4.29 7.68
C PRO A 131 19.25 4.23 7.85
N SER A 132 19.92 5.37 7.83
CA SER A 132 21.35 5.39 8.11
C SER A 132 21.52 4.71 9.47
N GLU A 133 22.35 3.68 9.54
CA GLU A 133 22.69 3.02 10.82
C GLU A 133 23.20 4.03 11.85
N SER A 134 23.58 5.25 11.40
CA SER A 134 23.98 6.38 12.22
C SER A 134 22.85 7.24 12.82
N THR A 135 21.59 7.11 12.37
CA THR A 135 20.49 7.89 12.97
C THR A 135 20.07 7.30 14.32
N PRO A 136 20.21 8.03 15.44
CA PRO A 136 19.84 7.51 16.75
C PRO A 136 18.35 7.17 16.78
N THR A 137 18.03 5.95 17.23
CA THR A 137 16.63 5.56 17.41
C THR A 137 16.04 6.42 18.53
N PRO A 138 14.94 7.14 18.30
CA PRO A 138 14.33 7.95 19.35
C PRO A 138 13.80 7.06 20.48
N SER A 139 13.77 7.59 21.70
CA SER A 139 13.07 6.92 22.81
C SER A 139 11.59 6.71 22.45
N ARG A 140 10.94 5.68 23.04
CA ARG A 140 9.52 5.39 22.77
C ARG A 140 8.62 6.60 23.05
N ILE A 141 8.86 7.32 24.15
CA ILE A 141 8.09 8.51 24.52
C ILE A 141 8.29 9.61 23.48
N THR A 142 9.54 9.87 23.09
CA THR A 142 9.85 10.88 22.07
C THR A 142 9.18 10.54 20.74
N PHE A 143 9.19 9.27 20.34
CA PHE A 143 8.49 8.80 19.14
C PHE A 143 6.99 9.05 19.23
N ILE A 144 6.35 8.65 20.34
CA ILE A 144 4.90 8.82 20.56
C ILE A 144 4.51 10.29 20.47
N LEU A 145 5.21 11.18 21.20
CA LEU A 145 4.93 12.62 21.18
C LEU A 145 5.07 13.22 19.78
N ARG A 146 6.13 12.84 19.05
CA ARG A 146 6.32 13.28 17.66
C ARG A 146 5.22 12.76 16.74
N ALA A 147 4.85 11.49 16.85
CA ALA A 147 3.83 10.90 16.00
C ALA A 147 2.43 11.49 16.29
N LEU A 148 2.12 11.84 17.54
CA LEU A 148 0.90 12.56 17.91
C LEU A 148 0.88 13.98 17.32
N LEU A 149 1.97 14.74 17.49
CA LEU A 149 2.10 16.08 16.93
C LEU A 149 1.97 16.05 15.39
N HIS A 150 2.71 15.18 14.71
CA HIS A 150 2.59 15.03 13.26
C HIS A 150 1.18 14.62 12.85
N SER A 151 0.54 13.70 13.57
CA SER A 151 -0.84 13.29 13.26
C SER A 151 -1.81 14.48 13.35
N ALA A 152 -1.68 15.32 14.38
CA ALA A 152 -2.50 16.53 14.51
C ALA A 152 -2.25 17.51 13.36
N LEU A 153 -0.99 17.80 13.03
CA LEU A 153 -0.63 18.69 11.91
C LEU A 153 -1.11 18.16 10.55
N LEU A 154 -0.96 16.85 10.32
CA LEU A 154 -1.42 16.19 9.10
C LEU A 154 -2.94 16.23 8.99
N TYR A 155 -3.66 16.02 10.10
CA TYR A 155 -5.11 16.14 10.13
C TYR A 155 -5.56 17.57 9.77
N LEU A 156 -4.94 18.59 10.36
CA LEU A 156 -5.24 19.99 10.02
C LEU A 156 -4.95 20.29 8.55
N ALA A 157 -3.85 19.77 8.00
CA ALA A 157 -3.53 19.95 6.58
C ALA A 157 -4.57 19.29 5.65
N ILE A 158 -5.06 18.10 6.01
CA ILE A 158 -6.16 17.43 5.29
C ILE A 158 -7.44 18.25 5.37
N ASP A 159 -7.78 18.76 6.56
CA ASP A 159 -8.99 19.57 6.76
C ASP A 159 -8.95 20.85 5.92
N LEU A 160 -7.83 21.58 5.94
CA LEU A 160 -7.62 22.75 5.08
C LEU A 160 -7.72 22.40 3.58
N GLY A 161 -7.08 21.31 3.16
CA GLY A 161 -7.16 20.82 1.78
C GLY A 161 -8.60 20.46 1.36
N ARG A 162 -9.36 19.87 2.29
CA ARG A 162 -10.78 19.55 2.09
C ARG A 162 -11.63 20.82 2.00
N CYS A 163 -11.43 21.79 2.89
CA CYS A 163 -12.12 23.08 2.82
C CYS A 163 -11.91 23.74 1.46
N TYR A 164 -10.66 23.81 0.98
CA TYR A 164 -10.36 24.34 -0.36
C TYR A 164 -11.02 23.53 -1.48
N THR A 165 -10.99 22.21 -1.39
CA THR A 165 -11.59 21.33 -2.42
C THR A 165 -13.10 21.52 -2.51
N LEU A 166 -13.77 21.72 -1.38
CA LEU A 166 -15.21 21.96 -1.33
C LEU A 166 -15.63 23.33 -1.88
N THR A 167 -14.70 24.28 -2.05
CA THR A 167 -15.01 25.54 -2.77
C THR A 167 -14.95 25.38 -4.29
N GLN A 168 -14.58 24.21 -4.81
CA GLN A 168 -14.41 23.99 -6.24
C GLN A 168 -15.70 23.52 -6.89
N ALA A 169 -15.98 24.07 -8.08
CA ALA A 169 -17.16 23.77 -8.90
C ALA A 169 -17.33 22.26 -9.20
N TYR A 170 -16.23 21.52 -9.35
CA TYR A 170 -16.27 20.08 -9.67
C TYR A 170 -16.74 19.19 -8.51
N THR A 171 -16.90 19.74 -7.30
CA THR A 171 -17.46 19.00 -6.16
C THR A 171 -18.98 19.10 -6.04
N LEU A 172 -19.60 19.94 -6.87
CA LEU A 172 -21.06 20.04 -6.92
C LEU A 172 -21.68 18.77 -7.53
N PRO A 173 -22.95 18.45 -7.21
CA PRO A 173 -23.64 17.31 -7.79
C PRO A 173 -23.67 17.38 -9.33
N LEU A 174 -23.56 16.21 -9.97
CA LEU A 174 -23.67 16.11 -11.43
C LEU A 174 -25.06 16.61 -11.87
N GLY A 175 -25.10 17.67 -12.68
CA GLY A 175 -26.33 18.35 -13.11
C GLY A 175 -26.59 19.70 -12.44
N ASP A 176 -25.77 20.10 -11.47
CA ASP A 176 -25.75 21.47 -10.97
C ASP A 176 -25.30 22.45 -12.09
N PRO A 177 -25.99 23.57 -12.35
CA PRO A 177 -25.60 24.54 -13.37
C PRO A 177 -24.19 25.12 -13.17
N LEU A 178 -23.70 25.12 -11.92
CA LEU A 178 -22.38 25.60 -11.55
C LEU A 178 -21.33 24.48 -11.55
N PHE A 179 -21.71 23.21 -11.78
CA PHE A 179 -20.76 22.12 -11.93
C PHE A 179 -19.87 22.34 -13.16
N GLN A 180 -18.57 22.44 -12.94
CA GLN A 180 -17.59 22.61 -14.00
C GLN A 180 -16.34 21.78 -13.70
N LEU A 181 -15.94 20.93 -14.65
CA LEU A 181 -14.65 20.25 -14.58
C LEU A 181 -13.53 21.25 -14.85
N PRO A 182 -12.37 21.12 -14.19
CA PRO A 182 -11.18 21.89 -14.55
C PRO A 182 -10.84 21.66 -16.03
N SER A 183 -11.04 22.68 -16.84
CA SER A 183 -10.82 22.67 -18.29
C SER A 183 -9.45 23.25 -18.65
N GLU A 184 -9.05 23.12 -19.91
CA GLU A 184 -7.88 23.83 -20.44
C GLU A 184 -8.04 25.35 -20.38
N THR A 185 -9.29 25.85 -20.36
CA THR A 185 -9.62 27.27 -20.20
C THR A 185 -9.52 27.76 -18.75
N SER A 186 -9.37 26.86 -17.77
CA SER A 186 -9.14 27.24 -16.38
C SER A 186 -7.77 27.89 -16.22
N ALA A 187 -7.71 28.98 -15.47
CA ALA A 187 -6.45 29.68 -15.22
C ALA A 187 -5.39 28.73 -14.65
N LEU A 188 -4.18 28.77 -15.20
CA LEU A 188 -3.10 27.83 -14.84
C LEU A 188 -2.85 27.77 -13.33
N HIS A 189 -2.89 28.92 -12.64
CA HIS A 189 -2.69 28.98 -11.20
C HIS A 189 -3.75 28.18 -10.42
N LEU A 190 -5.02 28.19 -10.84
CA LEU A 190 -6.07 27.38 -10.20
C LEU A 190 -5.85 25.88 -10.44
N ARG A 191 -5.38 25.49 -11.63
CA ARG A 191 -5.02 24.10 -11.91
C ARG A 191 -3.85 23.63 -11.06
N LEU A 192 -2.84 24.47 -10.89
CA LEU A 192 -1.68 24.19 -10.03
C LEU A 192 -2.06 24.12 -8.56
N LEU A 193 -2.93 25.02 -8.08
CA LEU A 193 -3.46 24.99 -6.71
C LEU A 193 -4.28 23.73 -6.46
N ASN A 194 -5.16 23.35 -7.39
CA ASN A 194 -5.92 22.09 -7.31
C ASN A 194 -5.00 20.87 -7.28
N LEU A 195 -3.98 20.83 -8.16
CA LEU A 195 -2.99 19.77 -8.15
C LEU A 195 -2.24 19.70 -6.81
N ALA A 196 -1.81 20.84 -6.27
CA ALA A 196 -1.12 20.92 -5.00
C ALA A 196 -2.01 20.50 -3.83
N ALA A 197 -3.26 20.95 -3.78
CA ALA A 197 -4.22 20.60 -2.74
C ALA A 197 -4.52 19.09 -2.73
N GLN A 198 -4.78 18.51 -3.91
CA GLN A 198 -5.08 17.07 -4.02
C GLN A 198 -3.85 16.21 -3.73
N GLY A 199 -2.68 16.56 -4.27
CA GLY A 199 -1.43 15.86 -4.02
C GLY A 199 -1.01 15.91 -2.54
N THR A 200 -1.13 17.08 -1.91
CA THR A 200 -0.85 17.26 -0.47
C THR A 200 -1.84 16.48 0.38
N SER A 201 -3.14 16.52 0.05
CA SER A 201 -4.17 15.77 0.77
C SER A 201 -3.89 14.26 0.74
N ALA A 202 -3.53 13.71 -0.42
CA ALA A 202 -3.16 12.30 -0.55
C ALA A 202 -1.91 11.96 0.27
N TRP A 203 -0.86 12.78 0.21
CA TRP A 203 0.36 12.62 1.01
C TRP A 203 0.04 12.63 2.50
N CYS A 204 -0.73 13.62 2.95
CA CYS A 204 -1.07 13.81 4.35
C CYS A 204 -1.93 12.67 4.87
N PHE A 205 -2.90 12.21 4.08
CA PHE A 205 -3.77 11.09 4.45
C PHE A 205 -2.99 9.79 4.67
N ILE A 206 -2.13 9.43 3.72
CA ILE A 206 -1.28 8.23 3.82
C ILE A 206 -0.32 8.37 5.01
N SER A 207 0.27 9.55 5.21
CA SER A 207 1.15 9.83 6.33
C SER A 207 0.42 9.72 7.67
N LEU A 208 -0.81 10.23 7.77
CA LEU A 208 -1.61 10.19 8.99
C LEU A 208 -1.91 8.73 9.38
N GLN A 209 -2.40 7.93 8.43
CA GLN A 209 -2.64 6.50 8.66
C GLN A 209 -1.38 5.77 9.13
N TYR A 210 -0.23 6.08 8.52
CA TYR A 210 1.05 5.50 8.92
C TYR A 210 1.44 5.87 10.35
N HIS A 211 1.31 7.14 10.74
CA HIS A 211 1.64 7.58 12.10
C HIS A 211 0.68 6.98 13.14
N LEU A 212 -0.62 6.95 12.87
CA LEU A 212 -1.61 6.33 13.76
C LEU A 212 -1.35 4.83 13.94
N LEU A 213 -1.03 4.11 12.87
CA LEU A 213 -0.67 2.69 12.94
C LEU A 213 0.62 2.50 13.74
N SER A 214 1.64 3.32 13.47
CA SER A 214 2.91 3.25 14.20
C SER A 214 2.75 3.51 15.69
N LEU A 215 1.89 4.47 16.06
CA LEU A 215 1.53 4.78 17.45
C LEU A 215 0.93 3.56 18.12
N LEU A 216 -0.07 2.94 17.49
CA LEU A 216 -0.73 1.74 18.01
C LEU A 216 0.31 0.64 18.30
N PHE A 217 1.14 0.29 17.31
CA PHE A 217 2.11 -0.78 17.46
C PHE A 217 3.22 -0.45 18.48
N VAL A 218 3.70 0.79 18.53
CA VAL A 218 4.74 1.20 19.50
C VAL A 218 4.19 1.21 20.92
N LEU A 219 2.92 1.58 21.12
CA LEU A 219 2.23 1.46 22.41
C LEU A 219 2.17 0.00 22.89
N PHE A 220 1.98 -0.95 21.97
CA PHE A 220 2.02 -2.39 22.24
C PHE A 220 3.42 -3.01 22.22
N GLY A 221 4.48 -2.19 22.23
CA GLY A 221 5.86 -2.65 22.43
C GLY A 221 6.71 -2.79 21.17
N SER A 222 6.21 -2.42 19.99
CA SER A 222 7.02 -2.32 18.76
C SER A 222 8.16 -1.31 18.93
N SER A 223 9.31 -1.57 18.30
CA SER A 223 10.45 -0.66 18.32
C SER A 223 10.18 0.55 17.41
N PRO A 224 10.45 1.80 17.85
CA PRO A 224 10.41 2.97 16.97
C PRO A 224 11.24 2.83 15.69
N ALA A 225 12.36 2.10 15.74
CA ALA A 225 13.21 1.82 14.57
C ALA A 225 12.51 0.99 13.49
N SER A 226 11.47 0.23 13.84
CA SER A 226 10.65 -0.53 12.88
C SER A 226 9.75 0.37 12.03
N TRP A 227 9.62 1.66 12.38
CA TRP A 227 8.74 2.62 11.73
C TRP A 227 9.51 3.80 11.08
N PRO A 228 10.39 3.54 10.09
CA PRO A 228 11.15 4.61 9.45
C PRO A 228 10.23 5.51 8.60
N PRO A 229 10.68 6.74 8.25
CA PRO A 229 9.91 7.66 7.42
C PRO A 229 9.33 7.00 6.17
N LEU A 230 8.07 7.29 5.89
CA LEU A 230 7.34 6.65 4.81
C LEU A 230 7.74 7.17 3.43
N PHE A 231 7.99 8.47 3.37
CA PHE A 231 8.35 9.24 2.20
C PHE A 231 9.81 9.69 2.31
N GLY A 232 10.46 9.86 1.16
CA GLY A 232 11.78 10.48 1.07
C GLY A 232 11.71 12.01 1.08
N SER A 233 12.87 12.66 0.94
CA SER A 233 12.94 14.12 0.86
C SER A 233 12.37 14.64 -0.45
N LEU A 234 11.51 15.65 -0.40
CA LEU A 234 11.00 16.34 -1.59
C LEU A 234 12.13 17.02 -2.40
N SER A 235 13.24 17.41 -1.75
CA SER A 235 14.43 17.95 -2.44
C SER A 235 15.02 16.96 -3.45
N ASP A 236 14.79 15.66 -3.25
CA ASP A 236 15.35 14.61 -4.09
C ASP A 236 14.45 14.28 -5.29
N ALA A 237 13.29 14.94 -5.42
CA ALA A 237 12.31 14.74 -6.48
C ALA A 237 12.70 15.41 -7.82
N SER A 238 13.97 15.36 -8.21
CA SER A 238 14.49 16.04 -9.40
C SER A 238 14.11 15.38 -10.74
N SER A 239 13.45 14.22 -10.71
CA SER A 239 12.87 13.56 -11.89
C SER A 239 11.75 12.61 -11.49
N LEU A 240 10.88 12.21 -12.42
CA LEU A 240 9.79 11.25 -12.16
C LEU A 240 10.31 9.92 -11.61
N THR A 241 11.45 9.44 -12.12
CA THR A 241 12.09 8.23 -11.59
C THR A 241 12.52 8.43 -10.14
N LYS A 242 13.02 9.62 -9.76
CA LYS A 242 13.39 9.88 -8.36
C LYS A 242 12.17 10.03 -7.46
N LEU A 243 11.13 10.72 -7.94
CA LEU A 243 9.88 10.91 -7.24
C LEU A 243 9.26 9.56 -6.87
N TRP A 244 8.94 8.71 -7.85
CA TRP A 244 8.29 7.42 -7.60
C TRP A 244 9.23 6.37 -7.00
N GLY A 245 10.52 6.44 -7.32
CA GLY A 245 11.51 5.46 -6.90
C GLY A 245 12.03 5.61 -5.47
N GLY A 246 11.89 6.79 -4.85
CA GLY A 246 12.40 7.01 -3.49
C GLY A 246 11.75 8.15 -2.68
N VAL A 247 11.02 9.08 -3.30
CA VAL A 247 10.35 10.17 -2.55
C VAL A 247 8.92 9.78 -2.17
N TRP A 248 8.12 9.31 -3.12
CA TRP A 248 6.78 8.81 -2.87
C TRP A 248 6.82 7.53 -2.03
N HIS A 249 5.75 7.24 -1.29
CA HIS A 249 5.72 6.12 -0.35
C HIS A 249 6.14 4.78 -1.00
N GLN A 250 6.91 3.96 -0.27
CA GLN A 250 7.40 2.68 -0.79
C GLN A 250 6.55 1.46 -0.35
N LEU A 251 5.33 1.69 0.16
CA LEU A 251 4.44 0.63 0.68
C LEU A 251 4.14 -0.45 -0.37
N LEU A 252 3.84 -0.06 -1.61
CA LEU A 252 3.41 -1.00 -2.63
C LEU A 252 4.56 -1.77 -3.27
N ARG A 253 5.81 -1.36 -3.03
CA ARG A 253 6.96 -1.88 -3.77
C ARG A 253 7.15 -3.39 -3.61
N THR A 254 7.11 -3.90 -2.38
CA THR A 254 7.34 -5.33 -2.13
C THR A 254 6.15 -6.19 -2.59
N THR A 255 4.97 -5.58 -2.69
CA THR A 255 3.74 -6.20 -3.20
C THR A 255 3.75 -6.27 -4.72
N ILE A 256 4.09 -5.16 -5.39
CA ILE A 256 3.93 -5.03 -6.84
C ILE A 256 5.15 -5.50 -7.63
N ALA A 257 6.37 -5.28 -7.11
CA ALA A 257 7.60 -5.60 -7.86
C ALA A 257 7.72 -7.08 -8.29
N PRO A 258 7.29 -8.08 -7.49
CA PRO A 258 7.28 -9.48 -7.93
C PRO A 258 6.43 -9.71 -9.19
N TRP A 259 5.27 -9.06 -9.30
CA TRP A 259 4.41 -9.14 -10.49
C TRP A 259 5.08 -8.55 -11.72
N GLY A 260 5.67 -7.35 -11.59
CA GLY A 260 6.42 -6.75 -12.69
C GLY A 260 7.57 -7.65 -13.16
N ARG A 261 8.28 -8.30 -12.25
CA ARG A 261 9.35 -9.26 -12.60
C ARG A 261 8.80 -10.52 -13.29
N ALA A 262 7.64 -11.01 -12.89
CA ALA A 262 6.99 -12.16 -13.50
C ALA A 262 6.52 -11.84 -14.92
N VAL A 263 5.81 -10.72 -15.11
CA VAL A 263 5.40 -10.24 -16.44
C VAL A 263 6.61 -9.95 -17.31
N GLY A 264 7.64 -9.29 -16.77
CA GLY A 264 8.89 -9.01 -17.48
C GLY A 264 9.62 -10.28 -17.92
N GLN A 265 9.57 -11.37 -17.13
CA GLN A 265 10.11 -12.66 -17.55
C GLN A 265 9.33 -13.21 -18.73
N VAL A 266 8.00 -13.26 -18.66
CA VAL A 266 7.16 -13.76 -19.77
C VAL A 266 7.32 -12.91 -21.03
N ALA A 267 7.27 -11.58 -20.89
CA ALA A 267 7.45 -10.64 -21.99
C ALA A 267 8.87 -10.71 -22.58
N GLY A 268 9.88 -11.05 -21.76
CA GLY A 268 11.25 -11.31 -22.21
C GLY A 268 11.34 -12.40 -23.28
N TRP A 269 10.50 -13.44 -23.17
CA TRP A 269 10.43 -14.50 -24.16
C TRP A 269 9.81 -14.03 -25.48
N ALA A 270 8.88 -13.07 -25.42
CA ALA A 270 8.21 -12.51 -26.59
C ALA A 270 9.01 -11.38 -27.27
N MET A 271 9.80 -10.62 -26.50
CA MET A 271 10.56 -9.45 -26.99
C MET A 271 12.02 -9.76 -27.38
N GLY A 272 12.44 -11.03 -27.29
CA GLY A 272 13.82 -11.43 -27.58
C GLY A 272 14.84 -10.67 -26.72
N ASP A 273 15.94 -10.25 -27.34
CA ASP A 273 17.05 -9.57 -26.65
C ASP A 273 16.61 -8.28 -25.93
N TYR A 274 15.62 -7.56 -26.47
CA TYR A 274 15.11 -6.32 -25.87
C TYR A 274 14.38 -6.54 -24.54
N GLY A 275 13.89 -7.76 -24.28
CA GLY A 275 13.17 -8.11 -23.06
C GLY A 275 14.00 -8.81 -21.98
N GLN A 276 15.29 -9.01 -22.23
CA GLN A 276 16.18 -9.68 -21.28
C GLN A 276 16.39 -8.84 -20.01
N ARG A 277 16.66 -9.51 -18.88
CA ARG A 277 16.95 -8.82 -17.62
C ARG A 277 18.12 -7.86 -17.80
N GLY A 278 17.94 -6.62 -17.36
CA GLY A 278 18.97 -5.58 -17.42
C GLY A 278 18.74 -4.56 -18.54
N THR A 279 17.97 -4.89 -19.57
CA THR A 279 17.64 -3.97 -20.66
C THR A 279 16.65 -2.88 -20.24
N ILE A 280 16.54 -1.84 -21.06
CA ILE A 280 15.53 -0.79 -20.88
C ILE A 280 14.11 -1.33 -21.07
N GLY A 281 13.90 -2.24 -22.03
CA GLY A 281 12.60 -2.86 -22.30
C GLY A 281 12.08 -3.63 -21.08
N TYR A 282 12.95 -4.44 -20.45
CA TYR A 282 12.60 -5.15 -19.21
C TYR A 282 12.21 -4.19 -18.08
N ARG A 283 12.95 -3.08 -17.91
CA ARG A 283 12.63 -2.06 -16.89
C ARG A 283 11.29 -1.37 -17.17
N ILE A 284 11.00 -1.04 -18.43
CA ILE A 284 9.72 -0.44 -18.84
C ILE A 284 8.56 -1.38 -18.50
N VAL A 285 8.66 -2.67 -18.83
CA VAL A 285 7.59 -3.64 -18.52
C VAL A 285 7.33 -3.74 -17.02
N ILE A 286 8.38 -3.78 -16.19
CA ILE A 286 8.22 -3.79 -14.72
C ILE A 286 7.48 -2.54 -14.26
N VAL A 287 7.92 -1.36 -14.72
CA VAL A 287 7.36 -0.07 -14.30
C VAL A 287 5.90 0.04 -14.76
N MET A 288 5.61 -0.28 -16.02
CA MET A 288 4.24 -0.22 -16.57
C MET A 288 3.31 -1.21 -15.88
N THR A 289 3.77 -2.42 -15.61
CA THR A 289 3.00 -3.40 -14.82
C THR A 289 2.69 -2.86 -13.43
N GLY A 290 3.68 -2.20 -12.81
CA GLY A 290 3.50 -1.64 -11.48
C GLY A 290 2.47 -0.50 -11.44
N PHE A 291 2.55 0.44 -12.39
CA PHE A 291 1.56 1.51 -12.52
C PHE A 291 0.18 0.99 -12.91
N ALA A 292 0.10 -0.02 -13.80
CA ALA A 292 -1.16 -0.62 -14.19
C ALA A 292 -1.87 -1.30 -13.01
N LEU A 293 -1.15 -2.13 -12.23
CA LEU A 293 -1.72 -2.78 -11.04
C LEU A 293 -2.15 -1.77 -9.98
N SER A 294 -1.34 -0.73 -9.73
CA SER A 294 -1.70 0.34 -8.81
C SER A 294 -2.94 1.11 -9.29
N GLY A 295 -2.98 1.46 -10.58
CA GLY A 295 -4.10 2.16 -11.20
C GLY A 295 -5.39 1.35 -11.17
N LEU A 296 -5.33 0.05 -11.45
CA LEU A 296 -6.48 -0.86 -11.35
C LEU A 296 -7.01 -0.95 -9.91
N GLY A 297 -6.12 -1.04 -8.92
CA GLY A 297 -6.51 -1.04 -7.50
C GLY A 297 -7.23 0.25 -7.10
N HIS A 298 -6.70 1.41 -7.49
CA HIS A 298 -7.35 2.70 -7.23
C HIS A 298 -8.66 2.87 -8.01
N ALA A 299 -8.71 2.47 -9.28
CA ALA A 299 -9.94 2.51 -10.05
C ALA A 299 -11.02 1.67 -9.38
N ALA A 300 -10.71 0.41 -9.04
CA ALA A 300 -11.63 -0.47 -8.32
C ALA A 300 -12.12 0.16 -7.00
N ALA A 301 -11.28 0.96 -6.33
CA ALA A 301 -11.68 1.67 -5.11
C ALA A 301 -12.54 2.92 -5.31
N VAL A 302 -12.43 3.60 -6.45
CA VAL A 302 -13.29 4.73 -6.80
C VAL A 302 -14.66 4.27 -7.30
N TRP A 303 -14.70 3.14 -8.01
CA TRP A 303 -15.94 2.59 -8.60
C TRP A 303 -16.74 1.69 -7.65
N GLY A 304 -16.20 1.39 -6.46
CA GLY A 304 -16.73 0.48 -5.45
C GLY A 304 -17.88 1.06 -4.64
#